data_AF-A0A531KZ45-F1
#
_entry.id   AF-A0A531KZ45-F1
#
_cell.length_a   1.000
_cell.length_b   1.000
_cell.length_c   1.000
_cell.angle_alpha   90.00
_cell.angle_beta   90.00
_cell.angle_gamma   90.00
#
_symmetry.space_group_name_H-M   'P 1'
#
loop_
_entity.id
_entity.type
_entity.pdbx_description
1 polymer ?
#
loop_
_entity_poly.entity_id
_entity_poly.type
_entity_poly.pdbx_seq_one_letter_code
_entity_poly.pdbx_strand_id
1 'polypeptide(L)'
;IVEYMLYVLWDLGLKVGHATRNIDECLRQSRTDITIRTSILEARFLWGEQKLYDELLQRFDREVVRTTGPEYVQAKLAERDERHAKAGESRYLVEPNVKDGKGGLRDLQTLFWIGKYFYRVRTGEQLVDKGVFTGTEYREFQKAEDFLWAVRCHMHFLTGKAEERLHFDIQREIAERLGYTTHPGLSAVERFMKHYFLVAKDVGDLTRIFCAALEEEQAKHVPGFNRIFLTFSRRKRKLAGTSDFLVDNHRINIADDLVFERDPVNLLRLFWFADRHGLEFHPDALKLLTRSLGLVGKALRRDEAERSGQQLQRIGVKFQP
;
A
#
# COMPACT_ATOMS: atom_id res chain seq x y z
N ILE A 1 4.31 -35.77 -17.80
CA ILE A 1 4.92 -35.19 -16.57
C ILE A 1 4.17 -33.93 -16.15
N VAL A 2 4.11 -32.89 -17.00
CA VAL A 2 3.41 -31.63 -16.71
C VAL A 2 1.95 -31.84 -16.31
N GLU A 3 1.15 -32.50 -17.14
CA GLU A 3 -0.28 -32.74 -16.86
C GLU A 3 -0.49 -33.49 -15.54
N TYR A 4 0.31 -34.53 -15.29
CA TYR A 4 0.26 -35.28 -14.04
C TYR A 4 0.50 -34.40 -12.81
N MET A 5 1.52 -33.54 -12.84
CA MET A 5 1.80 -32.61 -11.74
C MET A 5 0.64 -31.61 -11.54
N LEU A 6 0.05 -31.11 -12.63
CA LEU A 6 -1.07 -30.15 -12.54
C LEU A 6 -2.31 -30.79 -11.95
N TYR A 7 -2.66 -32.01 -12.36
CA TYR A 7 -3.81 -32.71 -11.79
C TYR A 7 -3.63 -32.94 -10.29
N VAL A 8 -2.44 -33.37 -9.84
CA VAL A 8 -2.17 -33.51 -8.39
C VAL A 8 -2.36 -32.18 -7.65
N LEU A 9 -1.86 -31.06 -8.19
CA LEU A 9 -2.00 -29.76 -7.54
C LEU A 9 -3.47 -29.30 -7.50
N TRP A 10 -4.24 -29.54 -8.57
CA TRP A 10 -5.66 -29.21 -8.62
C TRP A 10 -6.50 -30.11 -7.71
N ASP A 11 -6.18 -31.40 -7.61
CA ASP A 11 -6.84 -32.35 -6.70
C ASP A 11 -6.61 -31.95 -5.23
N LEU A 12 -5.45 -31.35 -4.93
CA LEU A 12 -5.16 -30.72 -3.64
C LEU A 12 -5.87 -29.37 -3.43
N GLY A 13 -6.68 -28.92 -4.38
CA GLY A 13 -7.41 -27.65 -4.33
C GLY A 13 -6.56 -26.41 -4.59
N LEU A 14 -5.32 -26.56 -5.06
CA LEU A 14 -4.43 -25.43 -5.34
C LEU A 14 -4.78 -24.78 -6.68
N LYS A 15 -4.97 -23.47 -6.67
CA LYS A 15 -5.19 -22.67 -7.89
C LYS A 15 -3.85 -22.32 -8.54
N VAL A 16 -3.31 -23.24 -9.33
CA VAL A 16 -2.03 -23.05 -10.03
C VAL A 16 -2.23 -22.69 -11.50
N GLY A 17 -1.60 -21.59 -11.92
CA GLY A 17 -1.39 -21.26 -13.33
C GLY A 17 -0.16 -21.99 -13.87
N HIS A 18 -0.17 -22.34 -15.15
CA HIS A 18 0.91 -23.12 -15.76
C HIS A 18 1.24 -22.63 -17.17
N ALA A 19 2.54 -22.65 -17.50
CA ALA A 19 3.02 -22.48 -18.87
C ALA A 19 4.33 -23.26 -19.08
N THR A 20 4.39 -24.09 -20.13
CA THR A 20 5.63 -24.72 -20.60
C THR A 20 6.18 -23.90 -21.75
N ARG A 21 7.41 -23.41 -21.64
CA ARG A 21 8.05 -22.55 -22.64
C ARG A 21 9.54 -22.84 -22.70
N ASN A 22 10.15 -22.66 -23.88
CA ASN A 22 11.60 -22.57 -23.97
C ASN A 22 12.09 -21.16 -23.57
N ILE A 23 13.42 -20.99 -23.45
CA ILE A 23 14.01 -19.71 -23.02
C ILE A 23 13.67 -18.59 -24.01
N ASP A 24 13.75 -18.83 -25.32
CA ASP A 24 13.48 -17.81 -26.33
C ASP A 24 12.02 -17.32 -26.30
N GLU A 25 11.08 -18.23 -26.06
CA GLU A 25 9.66 -17.91 -25.86
C GLU A 25 9.43 -17.09 -24.59
N CYS A 26 10.06 -17.45 -23.47
CA CYS A 26 10.01 -16.68 -22.23
C CYS A 26 10.50 -15.23 -22.46
N LEU A 27 11.63 -15.07 -23.14
CA LEU A 27 12.18 -13.74 -23.45
C LEU A 27 11.28 -12.96 -24.40
N ARG A 28 10.80 -13.57 -25.48
CA ARG A 28 9.89 -12.94 -26.44
C ARG A 28 8.61 -12.45 -25.76
N GLN A 29 7.97 -13.28 -24.94
CA GLN A 29 6.72 -12.91 -24.27
C GLN A 29 6.93 -11.88 -23.18
N SER A 30 8.06 -11.93 -22.45
CA SER A 30 8.38 -10.92 -21.44
C SER A 30 8.53 -9.51 -22.02
N ARG A 31 8.86 -9.37 -23.30
CA ARG A 31 8.92 -8.06 -23.98
C ARG A 31 7.53 -7.48 -24.19
N THR A 32 6.51 -8.30 -24.44
CA THR A 32 5.15 -7.85 -24.76
C THR A 32 4.19 -7.88 -23.57
N ASP A 33 4.51 -8.63 -22.52
CA ASP A 33 3.63 -8.82 -21.36
C ASP A 33 4.39 -8.58 -20.05
N ILE A 34 3.99 -7.51 -19.35
CA ILE A 34 4.56 -7.07 -18.07
C ILE A 34 4.33 -8.08 -16.94
N THR A 35 3.27 -8.87 -17.00
CA THR A 35 2.93 -9.91 -16.03
C THR A 35 3.91 -11.07 -16.16
N ILE A 36 4.16 -11.53 -17.39
CA ILE A 36 5.18 -12.55 -17.67
C ILE A 36 6.57 -12.05 -17.28
N ARG A 37 6.89 -10.81 -17.63
CA ARG A 37 8.15 -10.16 -17.26
C ARG A 37 8.39 -10.15 -15.75
N THR A 38 7.37 -9.80 -14.97
CA THR A 38 7.42 -9.82 -13.50
C THR A 38 7.51 -11.25 -12.96
N SER A 39 6.84 -12.21 -13.61
CA SER A 39 6.89 -13.61 -13.20
C SER A 39 8.30 -14.21 -13.36
N ILE A 40 9.02 -13.84 -14.43
CA ILE A 40 10.43 -14.24 -14.62
C ILE A 40 11.35 -13.53 -13.63
N LEU A 41 11.10 -12.25 -13.32
CA LEU A 41 11.85 -11.50 -12.31
C LEU A 41 11.82 -12.19 -10.93
N GLU A 42 10.71 -12.84 -10.60
CA GLU A 42 10.51 -13.57 -9.33
C GLU A 42 10.77 -15.07 -9.43
N ALA A 43 11.31 -15.56 -10.55
CA ALA A 43 11.50 -16.98 -10.77
C ALA A 43 12.41 -17.60 -9.69
N ARG A 44 11.97 -18.73 -9.13
CA ARG A 44 12.74 -19.52 -8.17
C ARG A 44 13.01 -20.89 -8.76
N PHE A 45 14.25 -21.35 -8.64
CA PHE A 45 14.60 -22.72 -8.98
C PHE A 45 13.95 -23.67 -7.97
N LEU A 46 13.18 -24.65 -8.46
CA LEU A 46 12.57 -25.69 -7.64
C LEU A 46 13.21 -27.05 -7.92
N TRP A 47 13.30 -27.42 -9.20
CA TRP A 47 13.85 -28.70 -9.65
C TRP A 47 14.23 -28.66 -11.13
N GLY A 48 15.12 -29.55 -11.56
CA GLY A 48 15.50 -29.74 -12.96
C GLY A 48 16.95 -29.35 -13.24
N GLU A 49 17.24 -28.95 -14.47
CA GLU A 49 18.59 -28.55 -14.87
C GLU A 49 18.90 -27.12 -14.45
N GLN A 50 19.83 -26.95 -13.50
CA GLN A 50 20.24 -25.65 -12.97
C GLN A 50 20.75 -24.71 -14.08
N LYS A 51 21.46 -25.23 -15.08
CA LYS A 51 22.01 -24.44 -16.20
C LYS A 51 20.93 -23.72 -17.00
N LEU A 52 19.78 -24.36 -17.23
CA LEU A 52 18.66 -23.73 -17.94
C LEU A 52 18.06 -22.56 -17.16
N TYR A 53 17.95 -22.72 -15.84
CA TYR A 53 17.48 -21.64 -14.96
C TYR A 53 18.45 -20.46 -14.95
N ASP A 54 19.75 -20.74 -14.79
CA ASP A 54 20.78 -19.70 -14.77
C ASP A 54 20.86 -18.97 -16.12
N GLU A 55 20.77 -19.70 -17.24
CA GLU A 55 20.73 -19.13 -18.59
C GLU A 55 19.51 -18.23 -18.79
N LEU A 56 18.32 -18.68 -18.38
CA LEU A 56 17.09 -17.87 -18.46
C LEU A 56 17.27 -16.54 -17.73
N LEU A 57 17.74 -16.56 -16.49
CA LEU A 57 17.93 -15.35 -15.70
C LEU A 57 18.99 -14.42 -16.28
N GLN A 58 20.13 -14.97 -16.73
CA GLN A 58 21.21 -14.18 -17.32
C GLN A 58 20.76 -13.52 -18.63
N ARG A 59 20.08 -14.26 -19.51
CA ARG A 59 19.57 -13.74 -20.77
C ARG A 59 18.46 -12.73 -20.55
N PHE A 60 17.55 -12.98 -19.61
CA PHE A 60 16.47 -12.06 -19.25
C PHE A 60 17.03 -10.70 -18.78
N ASP A 61 18.01 -10.73 -17.88
CA ASP A 61 18.66 -9.51 -17.40
C ASP A 61 19.37 -8.74 -18.54
N ARG A 62 20.16 -9.45 -19.36
CA ARG A 62 20.95 -8.84 -20.45
C ARG A 62 20.09 -8.29 -21.60
N GLU A 63 19.07 -9.03 -22.00
CA GLU A 63 18.30 -8.81 -23.24
C GLU A 63 16.97 -8.09 -23.02
N VAL A 64 16.50 -7.97 -21.78
CA VAL A 64 15.22 -7.33 -21.44
C VAL A 64 15.41 -6.28 -20.35
N VAL A 65 15.85 -6.68 -19.15
CA VAL A 65 15.89 -5.79 -17.97
C VAL A 65 16.78 -4.57 -18.19
N ARG A 66 17.99 -4.79 -18.72
CA ARG A 66 19.01 -3.75 -18.90
C ARG A 66 18.54 -2.52 -19.67
N THR A 67 17.59 -2.66 -20.58
CA THR A 67 17.17 -1.57 -21.49
C THR A 67 15.75 -1.06 -21.26
N THR A 68 14.99 -1.67 -20.34
CA THR A 68 13.54 -1.41 -20.19
C THR A 68 13.16 -0.96 -18.78
N GLY A 69 14.13 -0.53 -17.96
CA GLY A 69 13.91 -0.07 -16.59
C GLY A 69 12.82 1.01 -16.47
N PRO A 70 12.91 2.15 -17.19
CA PRO A 70 11.90 3.22 -17.10
C PRO A 70 10.50 2.77 -17.53
N GLU A 71 10.39 1.99 -18.60
CA GLU A 71 9.12 1.41 -19.08
C GLU A 71 8.48 0.51 -18.01
N TYR A 72 9.29 -0.34 -17.37
CA TYR A 72 8.82 -1.23 -16.30
C TYR A 72 8.31 -0.45 -15.09
N VAL A 73 9.05 0.59 -14.67
CA VAL A 73 8.66 1.49 -13.57
C VAL A 73 7.30 2.12 -13.89
N GLN A 74 7.15 2.70 -15.08
CA GLN A 74 5.89 3.35 -15.49
C GLN A 74 4.72 2.38 -15.51
N ALA A 75 4.90 1.20 -16.10
CA ALA A 75 3.85 0.17 -16.15
C ALA A 75 3.41 -0.25 -14.74
N LYS A 76 4.35 -0.45 -13.81
CA LYS A 76 4.03 -0.85 -12.43
C LYS A 76 3.40 0.24 -11.58
N LEU A 77 3.76 1.49 -11.80
CA LEU A 77 3.09 2.62 -11.15
C LEU A 77 1.65 2.78 -11.69
N ALA A 78 1.44 2.61 -13.01
CA ALA A 78 0.10 2.63 -13.60
C ALA A 78 -0.79 1.50 -13.06
N GLU A 79 -0.27 0.26 -12.97
CA GLU A 79 -0.99 -0.87 -12.35
C GLU A 79 -1.40 -0.58 -10.90
N ARG A 80 -0.52 0.08 -10.13
CA ARG A 80 -0.83 0.50 -8.74
C ARG A 80 -1.96 1.51 -8.73
N ASP A 81 -1.89 2.55 -9.56
CA ASP A 81 -2.87 3.63 -9.57
C ASP A 81 -4.25 3.11 -10.00
N GLU A 82 -4.32 2.24 -11.01
CA GLU A 82 -5.58 1.59 -11.41
C GLU A 82 -6.17 0.73 -10.29
N ARG A 83 -5.33 -0.02 -9.57
CA ARG A 83 -5.76 -0.83 -8.43
C ARG A 83 -6.29 0.03 -7.28
N HIS A 84 -5.61 1.13 -6.93
CA HIS A 84 -6.07 2.05 -5.89
C HIS A 84 -7.42 2.67 -6.27
N ALA A 85 -7.60 3.09 -7.52
CA ALA A 85 -8.87 3.62 -8.02
C ALA A 85 -10.04 2.62 -7.88
N LYS A 86 -9.79 1.32 -8.09
CA LYS A 86 -10.80 0.25 -7.90
C LYS A 86 -11.07 -0.09 -6.43
N ALA A 87 -10.04 -0.03 -5.58
CA ALA A 87 -10.14 -0.41 -4.17
C ALA A 87 -10.68 0.72 -3.26
N GLY A 88 -10.66 1.96 -3.75
CA GLY A 88 -11.00 3.17 -3.00
C GLY A 88 -9.76 4.01 -2.67
N GLU A 89 -9.91 5.33 -2.78
CA GLU A 89 -8.81 6.30 -2.62
C GLU A 89 -8.27 6.42 -1.18
N SER A 90 -9.07 5.97 -0.21
CA SER A 90 -8.75 6.04 1.21
C SER A 90 -8.06 4.78 1.71
N ARG A 91 -7.00 5.00 2.48
CA ARG A 91 -6.28 3.98 3.25
C ARG A 91 -7.05 3.54 4.51
N TYR A 92 -7.97 4.38 4.99
CA TYR A 92 -8.61 4.26 6.30
C TYR A 92 -10.05 3.76 6.17
N LEU A 93 -10.24 2.68 5.42
CA LEU A 93 -11.54 2.03 5.27
C LEU A 93 -11.85 1.20 6.52
N VAL A 94 -13.13 1.16 6.90
CA VAL A 94 -13.63 0.33 8.01
C VAL A 94 -13.35 -1.15 7.75
N GLU A 95 -13.48 -1.60 6.50
CA GLU A 95 -13.17 -2.96 6.05
C GLU A 95 -12.06 -2.93 4.99
N PRO A 96 -10.79 -2.78 5.41
CA PRO A 96 -9.69 -2.60 4.48
C PRO A 96 -9.36 -3.90 3.73
N ASN A 97 -8.82 -3.76 2.52
CA ASN A 97 -8.22 -4.89 1.81
C ASN A 97 -6.72 -4.96 2.12
N VAL A 98 -6.29 -6.07 2.71
CA VAL A 98 -4.92 -6.28 3.22
C VAL A 98 -3.91 -6.42 2.09
N LYS A 99 -4.36 -6.89 0.93
CA LYS A 99 -3.51 -7.17 -0.22
C LYS A 99 -3.52 -6.02 -1.22
N ASP A 100 -4.69 -5.70 -1.75
CA ASP A 100 -4.84 -4.81 -2.90
C ASP A 100 -5.19 -3.37 -2.49
N GLY A 101 -5.50 -3.11 -1.22
CA GLY A 101 -5.76 -1.77 -0.70
C GLY A 101 -4.52 -0.86 -0.71
N LYS A 102 -4.75 0.45 -0.54
CA LYS A 102 -3.69 1.45 -0.39
C LYS A 102 -2.90 1.19 0.90
N GLY A 103 -1.60 0.91 0.77
CA GLY A 103 -0.74 0.41 1.84
C GLY A 103 -0.80 -1.08 2.12
N GLY A 104 -1.46 -1.85 1.27
CA GLY A 104 -1.50 -3.30 1.38
C GLY A 104 -0.22 -3.97 0.86
N LEU A 105 -0.19 -5.29 0.94
CA LEU A 105 0.95 -6.11 0.49
C LEU A 105 1.35 -5.83 -0.96
N ARG A 106 0.38 -5.52 -1.83
CA ARG A 106 0.67 -5.26 -3.24
C ARG A 106 1.48 -3.98 -3.44
N ASP A 107 1.34 -2.98 -2.56
CA ASP A 107 2.19 -1.77 -2.63
C ASP A 107 3.65 -2.13 -2.34
N LEU A 108 3.91 -2.90 -1.27
CA LEU A 108 5.26 -3.38 -0.94
C LEU A 108 5.85 -4.25 -2.05
N GLN A 109 5.07 -5.17 -2.62
CA GLN A 109 5.48 -6.01 -3.74
C GLN A 109 5.85 -5.17 -4.97
N THR A 110 5.03 -4.16 -5.30
CA THR A 110 5.32 -3.24 -6.41
C THR A 110 6.65 -2.52 -6.20
N LEU A 111 6.93 -2.01 -5.00
CA LEU A 111 8.21 -1.37 -4.69
C LEU A 111 9.38 -2.34 -4.86
N PHE A 112 9.24 -3.55 -4.33
CA PHE A 112 10.27 -4.58 -4.42
C PHE A 112 10.56 -4.96 -5.88
N TRP A 113 9.52 -5.15 -6.70
CA TRP A 113 9.69 -5.48 -8.12
C TRP A 113 10.35 -4.37 -8.89
N ILE A 114 9.89 -3.12 -8.70
CA ILE A 114 10.53 -1.98 -9.35
C ILE A 114 12.00 -1.87 -8.89
N GLY A 115 12.27 -2.06 -7.60
CA GLY A 115 13.62 -2.00 -7.05
C GLY A 115 14.55 -3.04 -7.66
N LYS A 116 14.13 -4.30 -7.66
CA LYS A 116 14.85 -5.41 -8.29
C LYS A 116 15.12 -5.16 -9.76
N TYR A 117 14.10 -4.72 -10.49
CA TYR A 117 14.18 -4.55 -11.94
C TYR A 117 15.08 -3.37 -12.32
N PHE A 118 14.84 -2.21 -11.71
CA PHE A 118 15.53 -0.98 -12.06
C PHE A 118 16.99 -0.95 -11.57
N TYR A 119 17.23 -1.34 -10.31
CA TYR A 119 18.58 -1.38 -9.73
C TYR A 119 19.33 -2.69 -10.02
N ARG A 120 18.67 -3.64 -10.69
CA ARG A 120 19.22 -4.96 -11.08
C ARG A 120 19.79 -5.72 -9.88
N VAL A 121 19.03 -5.73 -8.78
CA VAL A 121 19.37 -6.42 -7.53
C VAL A 121 18.53 -7.68 -7.35
N ARG A 122 19.05 -8.64 -6.57
CA ARG A 122 18.38 -9.92 -6.30
C ARG A 122 17.63 -9.96 -4.97
N THR A 123 17.98 -9.08 -4.04
CA THR A 123 17.47 -9.06 -2.67
C THR A 123 17.10 -7.64 -2.25
N GLY A 124 16.28 -7.52 -1.21
CA GLY A 124 15.86 -6.21 -0.70
C GLY A 124 16.99 -5.50 0.03
N GLU A 125 17.87 -6.25 0.70
CA GLU A 125 19.06 -5.74 1.40
C GLU A 125 19.97 -4.96 0.46
N GLN A 126 20.14 -5.45 -0.79
CA GLN A 126 20.96 -4.77 -1.80
C GLN A 126 20.40 -3.39 -2.21
N LEU A 127 19.12 -3.09 -1.95
CA LEU A 127 18.59 -1.73 -2.16
C LEU A 127 19.14 -0.72 -1.15
N VAL A 128 19.59 -1.19 0.03
CA VAL A 128 20.28 -0.35 1.01
C VAL A 128 21.67 0.02 0.50
N ASP A 129 22.41 -0.94 -0.06
CA ASP A 129 23.74 -0.70 -0.65
C ASP A 129 23.67 0.26 -1.85
N LYS A 130 22.52 0.30 -2.54
CA LYS A 130 22.21 1.23 -3.64
C LYS A 130 21.74 2.61 -3.16
N GLY A 131 21.62 2.82 -1.85
CA GLY A 131 21.18 4.10 -1.28
C GLY A 131 19.69 4.40 -1.48
N VAL A 132 18.89 3.41 -1.88
CA VAL A 132 17.44 3.57 -2.11
C VAL A 132 16.70 3.62 -0.78
N PHE A 133 17.14 2.77 0.16
CA PHE A 133 16.67 2.78 1.54
C PHE A 133 17.85 2.96 2.48
N THR A 134 17.61 3.66 3.58
CA THR A 134 18.43 3.52 4.77
C THR A 134 18.18 2.16 5.41
N GLY A 135 19.13 1.69 6.24
CA GLY A 135 18.92 0.45 6.99
C GLY A 135 17.69 0.50 7.93
N THR A 136 17.26 1.70 8.37
CA THR A 136 16.05 1.86 9.19
C THR A 136 14.79 1.72 8.34
N GLU A 137 14.71 2.38 7.18
CA GLU A 137 13.57 2.26 6.26
C GLU A 137 13.41 0.83 5.75
N TYR A 138 14.51 0.13 5.48
CA TYR A 138 14.43 -1.27 5.07
C TYR A 138 13.88 -2.19 6.18
N ARG A 139 14.25 -1.94 7.45
CA ARG A 139 13.65 -2.66 8.59
C ARG A 139 12.17 -2.33 8.77
N GLU A 140 11.76 -1.10 8.52
CA GLU A 140 10.35 -0.71 8.54
C GLU A 140 9.57 -1.42 7.43
N PHE A 141 10.15 -1.53 6.22
CA PHE A 141 9.59 -2.33 5.12
C PHE A 141 9.37 -3.79 5.54
N GLN A 142 10.39 -4.44 6.10
CA GLN A 142 10.31 -5.84 6.53
C GLN A 142 9.23 -6.03 7.60
N LYS A 143 9.19 -5.16 8.60
CA LYS A 143 8.15 -5.21 9.65
C LYS A 143 6.74 -5.04 9.09
N ALA A 144 6.55 -4.12 8.14
CA ALA A 144 5.27 -3.90 7.50
C ALA A 144 4.84 -5.12 6.67
N GLU A 145 5.75 -5.72 5.90
CA GLU A 145 5.53 -6.94 5.15
C GLU A 145 5.13 -8.11 6.06
N ASP A 146 5.93 -8.37 7.11
CA ASP A 146 5.69 -9.44 8.08
C ASP A 146 4.32 -9.29 8.75
N PHE A 147 3.97 -8.08 9.18
CA PHE A 147 2.68 -7.81 9.81
C PHE A 147 1.51 -8.06 8.87
N LEU A 148 1.55 -7.52 7.64
CA LEU A 148 0.47 -7.68 6.68
C LEU A 148 0.32 -9.15 6.23
N TRP A 149 1.42 -9.90 6.12
CA TRP A 149 1.38 -11.33 5.89
C TRP A 149 0.75 -12.09 7.05
N ALA A 150 1.13 -11.77 8.30
CA ALA A 150 0.53 -12.41 9.47
C ALA A 150 -1.00 -12.20 9.49
N VAL A 151 -1.46 -10.95 9.30
CA VAL A 151 -2.89 -10.63 9.20
C VAL A 151 -3.58 -11.47 8.12
N ARG A 152 -3.02 -11.48 6.91
CA ARG A 152 -3.58 -12.21 5.77
C ARG A 152 -3.64 -13.71 6.00
N CYS A 153 -2.59 -14.30 6.55
CA CYS A 153 -2.55 -15.73 6.90
C CYS A 153 -3.62 -16.07 7.95
N HIS A 154 -3.74 -15.28 9.01
CA HIS A 154 -4.77 -15.49 10.03
C HIS A 154 -6.19 -15.36 9.45
N MET A 155 -6.42 -14.44 8.51
CA MET A 155 -7.70 -14.33 7.79
C MET A 155 -7.99 -15.59 6.96
N HIS A 156 -7.01 -16.11 6.24
CA HIS A 156 -7.19 -17.32 5.42
C HIS A 156 -7.43 -18.55 6.30
N PHE A 157 -6.71 -18.69 7.41
CA PHE A 157 -6.92 -19.78 8.37
C PHE A 157 -8.28 -19.69 9.08
N LEU A 158 -8.75 -18.48 9.39
CA LEU A 158 -10.05 -18.28 10.01
C LEU A 158 -11.20 -18.57 9.03
N THR A 159 -11.10 -18.10 7.80
CA THR A 159 -12.20 -18.16 6.83
C THR A 159 -12.18 -19.41 5.94
N GLY A 160 -11.06 -20.14 5.90
CA GLY A 160 -10.88 -21.31 5.02
C GLY A 160 -10.84 -20.97 3.53
N LYS A 161 -10.74 -19.68 3.17
CA LYS A 161 -10.73 -19.18 1.79
C LYS A 161 -9.71 -18.06 1.63
N ALA A 162 -9.39 -17.72 0.38
CA ALA A 162 -8.54 -16.59 0.03
C ALA A 162 -9.27 -15.25 0.22
N GLU A 163 -9.71 -14.96 1.45
CA GLU A 163 -10.30 -13.69 1.83
C GLU A 163 -9.22 -12.63 1.96
N GLU A 164 -9.44 -11.47 1.34
CA GLU A 164 -8.46 -10.37 1.35
C GLU A 164 -9.02 -9.11 2.00
N ARG A 165 -10.34 -9.07 2.27
CA ARG A 165 -11.01 -7.97 2.95
C ARG A 165 -11.19 -8.29 4.42
N LEU A 166 -10.70 -7.40 5.27
CA LEU A 166 -10.80 -7.50 6.72
C LEU A 166 -12.17 -6.99 7.17
N HIS A 167 -13.20 -7.81 6.99
CA HIS A 167 -14.59 -7.51 7.36
C HIS A 167 -14.75 -7.25 8.85
N PHE A 168 -15.75 -6.43 9.20
CA PHE A 168 -15.99 -6.00 10.58
C PHE A 168 -16.24 -7.19 11.53
N ASP A 169 -16.92 -8.23 11.05
CA ASP A 169 -17.25 -9.44 11.80
C ASP A 169 -16.01 -10.26 12.19
N ILE A 170 -14.99 -10.32 11.35
CA ILE A 170 -13.75 -11.08 11.60
C ILE A 170 -12.69 -10.27 12.34
N GLN A 171 -12.76 -8.93 12.37
CA GLN A 171 -11.74 -8.07 12.99
C GLN A 171 -11.46 -8.43 14.45
N ARG A 172 -12.49 -8.83 15.22
CA ARG A 172 -12.33 -9.22 16.62
C ARG A 172 -11.50 -10.47 16.80
N GLU A 173 -11.88 -11.51 16.09
CA GLU A 173 -11.20 -12.80 16.11
C GLU A 173 -9.75 -12.67 15.62
N ILE A 174 -9.50 -11.86 14.58
CA ILE A 174 -8.14 -11.61 14.08
C ILE A 174 -7.29 -10.86 15.11
N ALA A 175 -7.84 -9.88 15.81
CA ALA A 175 -7.12 -9.17 16.88
C ALA A 175 -6.69 -10.13 17.99
N GLU A 176 -7.58 -11.04 18.42
CA GLU A 176 -7.27 -12.04 19.44
C GLU A 176 -6.20 -13.04 18.98
N ARG A 177 -6.33 -13.55 17.75
CA ARG A 177 -5.34 -14.47 17.15
C ARG A 177 -3.94 -13.88 17.01
N LEU A 178 -3.86 -12.57 16.77
CA LEU A 178 -2.61 -11.81 16.71
C LEU A 178 -2.10 -11.37 18.10
N GLY A 179 -2.78 -11.76 19.18
CA GLY A 179 -2.35 -11.49 20.55
C GLY A 179 -2.64 -10.07 21.04
N TYR A 180 -3.56 -9.33 20.40
CA TYR A 180 -3.97 -8.02 20.91
C TYR A 180 -4.84 -8.17 22.14
N THR A 181 -4.51 -7.41 23.18
CA THR A 181 -5.22 -7.38 24.45
C THR A 181 -5.88 -6.02 24.68
N THR A 182 -6.94 -5.99 25.48
CA THR A 182 -7.61 -4.75 25.88
C THR A 182 -6.74 -3.94 26.84
N HIS A 183 -6.70 -2.62 26.66
CA HIS A 183 -6.08 -1.68 27.60
C HIS A 183 -7.09 -0.61 28.02
N PRO A 184 -6.85 0.13 29.13
CA PRO A 184 -7.74 1.24 29.51
C PRO A 184 -7.96 2.21 28.35
N GLY A 185 -9.21 2.34 27.90
CA GLY A 185 -9.62 3.25 26.84
C GLY A 185 -9.60 2.69 25.40
N LEU A 186 -9.08 1.48 25.15
CA LEU A 186 -9.12 0.84 23.82
C LEU A 186 -9.29 -0.68 23.92
N SER A 187 -10.28 -1.21 23.21
CA SER A 187 -10.46 -2.65 22.98
C SER A 187 -9.32 -3.26 22.17
N ALA A 188 -9.14 -4.58 22.26
CA ALA A 188 -8.18 -5.32 21.44
C ALA A 188 -8.33 -5.02 19.94
N VAL A 189 -9.58 -4.92 19.46
CA VAL A 189 -9.91 -4.62 18.06
C VAL A 189 -9.48 -3.22 17.67
N GLU A 190 -9.80 -2.22 18.49
CA GLU A 190 -9.39 -0.83 18.19
C GLU A 190 -7.88 -0.69 18.19
N ARG A 191 -7.17 -1.40 19.08
CA ARG A 191 -5.69 -1.44 19.08
C ARG A 191 -5.14 -2.10 17.82
N PHE A 192 -5.71 -3.23 17.42
CA PHE A 192 -5.34 -3.93 16.20
C PHE A 192 -5.56 -3.05 14.98
N MET A 193 -6.76 -2.49 14.81
CA MET A 193 -7.09 -1.62 13.69
C MET A 193 -6.22 -0.35 13.68
N LYS A 194 -5.93 0.24 14.85
CA LYS A 194 -4.97 1.34 14.95
C LYS A 194 -3.58 0.93 14.46
N HIS A 195 -3.06 -0.21 14.89
CA HIS A 195 -1.75 -0.68 14.43
C HIS A 195 -1.76 -0.98 12.92
N TYR A 196 -2.82 -1.61 12.41
CA TYR A 196 -3.01 -1.86 10.99
C TYR A 196 -2.93 -0.57 10.17
N PHE A 197 -3.63 0.48 10.58
CA PHE A 197 -3.60 1.76 9.87
C PHE A 197 -2.25 2.47 9.97
N LEU A 198 -1.52 2.31 11.07
CA LEU A 198 -0.15 2.81 11.18
C LEU A 198 0.78 2.08 10.21
N VAL A 199 0.71 0.74 10.15
CA VAL A 199 1.51 -0.04 9.20
C VAL A 199 1.16 0.33 7.77
N ALA A 200 -0.12 0.42 7.42
CA ALA A 200 -0.52 0.86 6.10
C ALA A 200 0.11 2.23 5.78
N LYS A 201 -0.01 3.20 6.68
CA LYS A 201 0.58 4.54 6.50
C LYS A 201 2.09 4.44 6.24
N ASP A 202 2.80 3.63 7.02
CA ASP A 202 4.25 3.46 6.87
C ASP A 202 4.61 2.84 5.51
N VAL A 203 3.80 1.91 4.97
CA VAL A 203 3.94 1.43 3.57
C VAL A 203 3.79 2.57 2.55
N GLY A 204 2.84 3.49 2.78
CA GLY A 204 2.70 4.69 1.95
C GLY A 204 3.90 5.61 1.99
N ASP A 205 4.52 5.71 3.16
CA ASP A 205 5.68 6.56 3.40
C ASP A 205 6.91 5.99 2.68
N LEU A 206 7.14 4.69 2.82
CA LEU A 206 8.17 3.93 2.08
C LEU A 206 7.98 4.04 0.57
N THR A 207 6.74 3.95 0.09
CA THR A 207 6.41 4.11 -1.33
C THR A 207 6.86 5.46 -1.87
N ARG A 208 6.61 6.55 -1.12
CA ARG A 208 7.03 7.89 -1.54
C ARG A 208 8.54 8.08 -1.49
N ILE A 209 9.20 7.57 -0.45
CA ILE A 209 10.68 7.61 -0.34
C ILE A 209 11.30 6.94 -1.55
N PHE A 210 10.82 5.74 -1.88
CA PHE A 210 11.29 4.97 -3.02
C PHE A 210 11.04 5.68 -4.36
N CYS A 211 9.85 6.24 -4.59
CA CYS A 211 9.58 7.02 -5.79
C CYS A 211 10.51 8.24 -5.92
N ALA A 212 10.77 8.96 -4.82
CA ALA A 212 11.70 10.09 -4.83
C ALA A 212 13.14 9.67 -5.16
N ALA A 213 13.61 8.55 -4.61
CA ALA A 213 14.92 7.99 -4.93
C ALA A 213 15.03 7.58 -6.41
N LEU A 214 13.98 6.97 -6.97
CA LEU A 214 13.92 6.65 -8.40
C LEU A 214 13.96 7.89 -9.30
N GLU A 215 13.24 8.94 -8.94
CA GLU A 215 13.24 10.20 -9.68
C GLU A 215 14.64 10.83 -9.70
N GLU A 216 15.32 10.86 -8.56
CA GLU A 216 16.68 11.37 -8.44
C GLU A 216 17.66 10.56 -9.32
N GLU A 217 17.56 9.23 -9.30
CA GLU A 217 18.43 8.36 -10.09
C GLU A 217 18.19 8.48 -11.60
N GLN A 218 16.92 8.61 -12.02
CA GLN A 218 16.59 8.86 -13.43
C GLN A 218 17.09 10.24 -13.90
N ALA A 219 17.02 11.26 -13.05
CA ALA A 219 17.51 12.60 -13.37
C ALA A 219 19.02 12.64 -13.62
N LYS A 220 19.80 11.75 -12.96
CA LYS A 220 21.25 11.60 -13.21
C LYS A 220 21.55 11.01 -14.58
N HIS A 221 20.68 10.15 -15.10
CA HIS A 221 20.93 9.38 -16.32
C HIS A 221 20.35 10.01 -17.61
N VAL A 222 19.46 11.01 -17.51
CA VAL A 222 18.88 11.68 -18.69
C VAL A 222 18.81 13.21 -18.49
N PRO A 223 19.67 14.00 -19.14
CA PRO A 223 19.53 15.46 -19.17
C PRO A 223 18.25 15.82 -19.94
N GLY A 224 17.24 16.36 -19.26
CA GLY A 224 16.05 16.94 -19.90
C GLY A 224 14.71 16.25 -19.64
N PHE A 225 14.65 15.19 -18.83
CA PHE A 225 13.38 14.49 -18.50
C PHE A 225 12.54 15.18 -17.42
N ASN A 226 12.63 16.51 -17.33
CA ASN A 226 11.78 17.31 -16.45
C ASN A 226 10.42 17.51 -17.12
N ARG A 227 9.47 16.57 -17.01
CA ARG A 227 8.04 16.94 -17.07
C ARG A 227 6.95 15.94 -16.69
N ILE A 228 7.22 14.67 -16.40
CA ILE A 228 6.12 13.68 -16.22
C ILE A 228 5.84 13.30 -14.75
N PHE A 229 6.78 13.51 -13.82
CA PHE A 229 6.61 13.13 -12.39
C PHE A 229 6.39 14.30 -11.40
N LEU A 230 6.02 15.49 -11.90
CA LEU A 230 5.95 16.75 -11.13
C LEU A 230 4.87 16.84 -10.02
N THR A 231 4.20 15.76 -9.63
CA THR A 231 3.18 15.78 -8.56
C THR A 231 3.72 15.55 -7.15
N PHE A 232 5.01 15.24 -6.95
CA PHE A 232 5.59 14.93 -5.62
C PHE A 232 6.47 16.04 -5.01
N SER A 233 6.13 17.32 -5.24
CA SER A 233 6.90 18.44 -4.66
C SER A 233 6.67 18.64 -3.15
N ARG A 234 7.77 18.62 -2.39
CA ARG A 234 7.91 18.97 -0.96
C ARG A 234 7.58 20.44 -0.67
N ARG A 235 6.30 20.81 -0.60
CA ARG A 235 5.88 22.11 -0.05
C ARG A 235 4.78 21.94 0.98
N LYS A 236 5.07 22.38 2.22
CA LYS A 236 4.05 22.72 3.20
C LYS A 236 3.15 23.80 2.60
N ARG A 237 1.88 23.49 2.37
CA ARG A 237 0.88 24.43 1.83
C ARG A 237 -0.32 24.44 2.75
N LYS A 238 -0.93 25.61 2.97
CA LYS A 238 -2.24 25.66 3.65
C LYS A 238 -3.27 24.94 2.78
N LEU A 239 -4.16 24.16 3.38
CA LEU A 239 -5.20 23.46 2.64
C LEU A 239 -6.21 24.48 2.10
N ALA A 240 -6.59 24.36 0.83
CA ALA A 240 -7.56 25.28 0.23
C ALA A 240 -8.93 25.11 0.92
N GLY A 241 -9.44 26.18 1.52
CA GLY A 241 -10.74 26.19 2.22
C GLY A 241 -10.67 26.17 3.75
N THR A 242 -9.47 26.11 4.36
CA THR A 242 -9.31 26.24 5.82
C THR A 242 -7.90 26.66 6.22
N SER A 243 -7.77 27.45 7.29
CA SER A 243 -6.48 27.78 7.91
C SER A 243 -6.03 26.76 8.95
N ASP A 244 -6.90 25.84 9.37
CA ASP A 244 -6.68 24.93 10.48
C ASP A 244 -5.88 23.68 10.07
N PHE A 245 -5.80 23.39 8.77
CA PHE A 245 -5.06 22.26 8.23
C PHE A 245 -3.99 22.68 7.22
N LEU A 246 -2.87 22.00 7.29
CA LEU A 246 -1.73 22.12 6.39
C LEU A 246 -1.61 20.83 5.58
N VAL A 247 -1.05 20.94 4.39
CA VAL A 247 -0.64 19.82 3.57
C VAL A 247 0.87 19.78 3.56
N ASP A 248 1.44 18.71 4.06
CA ASP A 248 2.88 18.43 4.01
C ASP A 248 3.10 17.07 3.33
N ASN A 249 3.79 17.05 2.20
CA ASN A 249 4.11 15.83 1.45
C ASN A 249 2.88 14.92 1.18
N HIS A 250 1.78 15.51 0.68
CA HIS A 250 0.53 14.80 0.44
C HIS A 250 -0.08 14.19 1.72
N ARG A 251 0.27 14.74 2.89
CA ARG A 251 -0.36 14.46 4.16
C ARG A 251 -1.06 15.69 4.71
N ILE A 252 -2.29 15.55 5.18
CA ILE A 252 -2.94 16.53 6.01
C ILE A 252 -2.29 16.53 7.40
N ASN A 253 -1.91 17.70 7.86
CA ASN A 253 -1.40 17.97 9.19
C ASN A 253 -2.18 19.13 9.80
N ILE A 254 -2.00 19.34 11.10
CA ILE A 254 -2.70 20.37 11.84
C ILE A 254 -1.85 21.65 11.81
N ALA A 255 -2.48 22.81 11.70
CA ALA A 255 -1.76 24.09 11.66
C ALA A 255 -1.18 24.48 13.02
N ASP A 256 -1.87 24.15 14.12
CA ASP A 256 -1.46 24.42 15.50
C ASP A 256 -2.05 23.40 16.48
N ASP A 257 -1.42 23.22 17.64
CA ASP A 257 -1.80 22.18 18.62
C ASP A 257 -3.16 22.41 19.30
N LEU A 258 -3.75 23.60 19.15
CA LEU A 258 -5.03 23.98 19.77
C LEU A 258 -6.21 23.92 18.79
N VAL A 259 -6.00 23.46 17.54
CA VAL A 259 -7.05 23.38 16.51
C VAL A 259 -8.30 22.62 16.96
N PHE A 260 -8.15 21.52 17.71
CA PHE A 260 -9.28 20.72 18.19
C PHE A 260 -9.96 21.29 19.43
N GLU A 261 -9.22 22.02 20.26
CA GLU A 261 -9.78 22.73 21.42
C GLU A 261 -10.59 23.95 20.97
N ARG A 262 -10.10 24.66 19.94
CA ARG A 262 -10.78 25.80 19.33
C ARG A 262 -12.06 25.39 18.60
N ASP A 263 -12.00 24.31 17.82
CA ASP A 263 -13.17 23.78 17.11
C ASP A 263 -13.14 22.24 17.14
N PRO A 264 -13.90 21.60 18.06
CA PRO A 264 -13.97 20.14 18.14
C PRO A 264 -14.51 19.47 16.86
N VAL A 265 -15.22 20.19 15.97
CA VAL A 265 -15.66 19.67 14.67
C VAL A 265 -14.47 19.39 13.76
N ASN A 266 -13.31 20.03 14.00
CA ASN A 266 -12.09 19.77 13.24
C ASN A 266 -11.57 18.34 13.43
N LEU A 267 -11.96 17.63 14.50
CA LEU A 267 -11.66 16.20 14.67
C LEU A 267 -12.26 15.37 13.52
N LEU A 268 -13.43 15.76 13.01
CA LEU A 268 -14.14 15.09 11.93
C LEU A 268 -13.76 15.68 10.56
N ARG A 269 -13.62 17.01 10.48
CA ARG A 269 -13.19 17.67 9.25
C ARG A 269 -11.80 17.23 8.81
N LEU A 270 -10.90 16.86 9.74
CA LEU A 270 -9.61 16.30 9.38
C LEU A 270 -9.79 15.07 8.46
N PHE A 271 -10.68 14.14 8.82
CA PHE A 271 -10.97 12.96 8.00
C PHE A 271 -11.66 13.33 6.69
N TRP A 272 -12.62 14.25 6.73
CA TRP A 272 -13.34 14.69 5.53
C TRP A 272 -12.42 15.37 4.51
N PHE A 273 -11.54 16.27 4.97
CA PHE A 273 -10.57 16.93 4.10
C PHE A 273 -9.50 15.96 3.59
N ALA A 274 -9.06 15.01 4.41
CA ALA A 274 -8.16 13.94 3.97
C ALA A 274 -8.77 13.14 2.83
N ASP A 275 -10.01 12.69 2.98
CA ASP A 275 -10.74 11.91 1.98
C ASP A 275 -10.98 12.73 0.69
N ARG A 276 -11.55 13.94 0.82
CA ARG A 276 -11.88 14.80 -0.33
C ARG A 276 -10.68 15.20 -1.17
N HIS A 277 -9.52 15.39 -0.54
CA HIS A 277 -8.30 15.80 -1.23
C HIS A 277 -7.32 14.64 -1.47
N GLY A 278 -7.70 13.40 -1.15
CA GLY A 278 -6.86 12.21 -1.28
C GLY A 278 -5.59 12.22 -0.41
N LEU A 279 -5.57 13.05 0.65
CA LEU A 279 -4.39 13.27 1.50
C LEU A 279 -4.30 12.22 2.60
N GLU A 280 -3.08 11.83 2.97
CA GLU A 280 -2.84 10.93 4.11
C GLU A 280 -2.75 11.70 5.44
N PHE A 281 -2.84 11.06 6.60
CA PHE A 281 -2.66 11.77 7.87
C PHE A 281 -1.19 11.85 8.28
N HIS A 282 -0.77 13.02 8.75
CA HIS A 282 0.50 13.17 9.43
C HIS A 282 0.47 12.46 10.79
N PRO A 283 1.54 11.74 11.22
CA PRO A 283 1.53 11.02 12.49
C PRO A 283 1.29 11.94 13.70
N ASP A 284 1.82 13.16 13.69
CA ASP A 284 1.55 14.14 14.74
C ASP A 284 0.08 14.56 14.79
N ALA A 285 -0.58 14.67 13.63
CA ALA A 285 -2.01 14.94 13.56
C ALA A 285 -2.83 13.82 14.19
N LEU A 286 -2.50 12.55 13.90
CA LEU A 286 -3.17 11.39 14.52
C LEU A 286 -2.92 11.31 16.02
N LYS A 287 -1.71 11.64 16.47
CA LYS A 287 -1.33 11.65 17.89
C LYS A 287 -2.10 12.71 18.65
N LEU A 288 -2.19 13.93 18.11
CA LEU A 288 -2.99 15.00 18.67
C LEU A 288 -4.48 14.65 18.64
N LEU A 289 -4.99 14.13 17.53
CA LEU A 289 -6.37 13.68 17.39
C LEU A 289 -6.73 12.65 18.48
N THR A 290 -5.87 11.65 18.70
CA THR A 290 -6.06 10.63 19.73
C THR A 290 -6.15 11.24 21.14
N ARG A 291 -5.30 12.23 21.44
CA ARG A 291 -5.29 12.94 22.73
C ARG A 291 -6.52 13.83 22.91
N SER A 292 -7.04 14.36 21.81
CA SER A 292 -8.19 15.26 21.77
C SER A 292 -9.52 14.53 21.61
N LEU A 293 -9.56 13.19 21.55
CA LEU A 293 -10.81 12.41 21.45
C LEU A 293 -11.78 12.68 22.61
N GLY A 294 -11.28 13.07 23.78
CA GLY A 294 -12.11 13.48 24.92
C GLY A 294 -12.99 14.71 24.66
N LEU A 295 -12.67 15.51 23.63
CA LEU A 295 -13.47 16.66 23.20
C LEU A 295 -14.73 16.25 22.41
N VAL A 296 -14.85 14.97 22.02
CA VAL A 296 -16.04 14.42 21.34
C VAL A 296 -17.16 14.16 22.37
N GLY A 297 -17.77 15.25 22.84
CA GLY A 297 -18.88 15.22 23.81
C GLY A 297 -20.26 15.02 23.18
N LYS A 298 -21.30 14.91 24.04
CA LYS A 298 -22.71 14.82 23.60
C LYS A 298 -23.18 16.01 22.76
N ALA A 299 -22.59 17.19 22.96
CA ALA A 299 -22.88 18.40 22.19
C ALA A 299 -22.43 18.28 20.73
N LEU A 300 -21.20 17.78 20.48
CA LEU A 300 -20.68 17.56 19.12
C LEU A 300 -21.50 16.50 18.38
N ARG A 301 -21.90 15.43 19.06
CA ARG A 301 -22.76 14.36 18.49
C ARG A 301 -24.17 14.83 18.15
N ARG A 302 -24.70 15.87 18.83
CA ARG A 302 -26.00 16.50 18.52
C ARG A 302 -25.87 17.55 17.41
N ASP A 303 -24.82 18.37 17.46
CA ASP A 303 -24.57 19.41 16.44
C ASP A 303 -24.31 18.78 15.06
N GLU A 304 -23.69 17.59 15.02
CA GLU A 304 -23.62 16.80 13.78
C GLU A 304 -24.94 16.13 13.39
N ALA A 305 -25.79 15.70 14.32
CA ALA A 305 -27.11 15.18 13.95
C ALA A 305 -27.99 16.27 13.31
N GLU A 306 -27.90 17.51 13.81
CA GLU A 306 -28.60 18.67 13.25
C GLU A 306 -27.97 19.17 11.93
N ARG A 307 -26.63 19.21 11.81
CA ARG A 307 -25.94 19.60 10.57
C ARG A 307 -25.96 18.52 9.50
N SER A 308 -25.87 17.25 9.86
CA SER A 308 -26.07 16.13 8.93
C SER A 308 -27.49 16.18 8.35
N GLY A 309 -28.51 16.53 9.14
CA GLY A 309 -29.87 16.72 8.64
C GLY A 309 -30.00 17.82 7.58
N GLN A 310 -29.36 18.98 7.78
CA GLN A 310 -29.39 20.10 6.82
C GLN A 310 -28.45 19.90 5.62
N GLN A 311 -27.35 19.16 5.78
CA GLN A 311 -26.36 18.93 4.73
C GLN A 311 -26.71 17.73 3.86
N LEU A 312 -27.38 16.70 4.40
CA LEU A 312 -27.89 15.54 3.65
C LEU A 312 -29.09 15.88 2.74
N GLN A 313 -29.93 16.87 3.10
CA GLN A 313 -30.99 17.37 2.19
C GLN A 313 -30.43 18.10 0.95
N ARG A 314 -29.21 18.63 1.01
CA ARG A 314 -28.54 19.24 -0.15
C ARG A 314 -27.83 18.25 -1.07
N ILE A 315 -27.69 16.98 -0.68
CA ILE A 315 -26.84 15.98 -1.37
C ILE A 315 -27.67 14.79 -1.91
N GLY A 316 -29.00 14.80 -1.78
CA GLY A 316 -29.87 13.91 -2.57
C GLY A 316 -29.73 12.40 -2.29
N VAL A 317 -29.23 12.00 -1.12
CA VAL A 317 -29.18 10.59 -0.71
C VAL A 317 -30.41 10.28 0.14
N LYS A 318 -31.40 9.59 -0.45
CA LYS A 318 -32.53 9.01 0.28
C LYS A 318 -32.09 7.67 0.88
N PHE A 319 -32.14 7.54 2.20
CA PHE A 319 -32.26 6.23 2.84
C PHE A 319 -33.75 5.89 2.92
N GLN A 320 -34.16 4.81 2.24
CA GLN A 320 -35.41 4.13 2.55
C GLN A 320 -35.18 3.21 3.77
N PRO A 321 -36.22 3.01 4.59
CA PRO A 321 -36.10 2.62 6.00
C PRO A 321 -35.49 1.24 6.24
#